data_AF-A0A952LI95-F1
#
_entry.id   AF-A0A952LI95-F1
#
_cell.length_a   1.000
_cell.length_b   1.000
_cell.length_c   1.000
_cell.angle_alpha   90.00
_cell.angle_beta   90.00
_cell.angle_gamma   90.00
#
_symmetry.space_group_name_H-M   'P 1'
#
loop_
_entity.id
_entity.type
_entity.pdbx_description
1 polymer ?
#
loop_
_entity_poly.entity_id
_entity_poly.type
_entity_poly.pdbx_seq_one_letter_code
_entity_poly.pdbx_strand_id
1 'polypeptide(L)' 'GTETRDYYQHWLHALESLVAKKQLTSSKALLDRKAEWHEAAARTPHGEPIELNRN' A
#
# COMPACT_ATOMS: atom_id res chain seq x y z
N GLY A 1 2.57 9.45 -20.88
CA GLY A 1 3.51 9.14 -19.78
C GLY A 1 2.95 8.05 -18.88
N THR A 2 2.87 6.83 -19.40
CA THR A 2 2.37 5.62 -18.70
C THR A 2 3.51 4.73 -18.21
N GLU A 3 4.72 4.88 -18.76
CA GLU A 3 5.86 3.98 -18.52
C GLU A 3 6.32 3.90 -17.06
N THR A 4 6.26 5.00 -16.30
CA THR A 4 6.61 4.99 -14.87
C THR A 4 5.58 4.28 -14.01
N ARG A 5 4.29 4.34 -14.37
CA ARG A 5 3.21 3.75 -13.57
C ARG A 5 3.28 2.22 -13.63
N ASP A 6 3.59 1.67 -14.79
CA ASP A 6 3.74 0.23 -15.00
C ASP A 6 5.03 -0.30 -14.37
N TYR A 7 6.14 0.46 -14.44
CA TYR A 7 7.40 0.09 -13.80
C TYR A 7 7.25 -0.12 -12.28
N TYR A 8 6.67 0.87 -11.58
CA TYR A 8 6.49 0.77 -10.13
C TYR A 8 5.44 -0.27 -9.75
N GLN A 9 4.40 -0.48 -10.57
CA GLN A 9 3.41 -1.53 -10.31
C GLN A 9 3.98 -2.93 -10.43
N HIS A 10 4.82 -3.20 -11.43
CA HIS A 10 5.47 -4.51 -11.55
C HIS A 10 6.39 -4.81 -10.37
N TRP A 11 7.18 -3.82 -9.95
CA TRP A 11 8.03 -3.94 -8.77
C TRP A 11 7.23 -4.15 -7.48
N LEU A 12 6.16 -3.37 -7.30
CA LEU A 12 5.27 -3.51 -6.14
C LEU A 12 4.65 -4.91 -6.10
N HIS A 13 4.13 -5.40 -7.22
CA HIS A 13 3.51 -6.72 -7.30
C HIS A 13 4.51 -7.85 -7.01
N ALA A 14 5.75 -7.73 -7.50
CA ALA A 14 6.82 -8.69 -7.20
C ALA A 14 7.14 -8.74 -5.71
N LEU A 15 7.23 -7.58 -5.05
CA LEU A 15 7.47 -7.47 -3.61
C LEU A 15 6.32 -8.05 -2.80
N GLU A 16 5.07 -7.69 -3.10
CA GLU A 16 3.87 -8.22 -2.46
C GLU A 16 3.80 -9.75 -2.55
N SER A 17 4.10 -10.29 -3.74
CA SER A 17 4.15 -11.73 -3.97
C SER A 17 5.26 -12.41 -3.15
N LEU A 18 6.43 -11.78 -3.04
CA LEU A 18 7.57 -12.34 -2.33
C LEU A 18 7.33 -12.37 -0.81
N VAL A 19 6.81 -11.29 -0.23
CA VAL A 19 6.52 -11.25 1.22
C VAL A 19 5.38 -12.20 1.61
N ALA A 20 4.38 -12.37 0.74
CA ALA A 20 3.31 -13.35 0.94
C ALA A 20 3.82 -14.79 0.86
N LYS A 21 4.66 -15.12 -0.14
CA LYS A 21 5.30 -16.45 -0.26
C LYS A 21 6.18 -16.79 0.93
N LYS A 22 6.83 -15.79 1.52
CA LYS A 22 7.66 -15.94 2.72
C LYS A 22 6.87 -15.94 4.03
N GLN A 23 5.53 -15.89 3.96
CA GLN A 23 4.62 -15.82 5.12
C GLN A 23 4.93 -14.66 6.09
N LEU A 24 5.57 -13.60 5.60
CA LEU A 24 5.86 -12.40 6.39
C LEU A 24 4.62 -11.50 6.53
N THR A 25 3.63 -11.71 5.66
CA THR A 25 2.32 -11.07 5.67
C THR A 25 1.34 -11.94 4.88
N SER A 26 0.05 -11.63 4.93
CA SER A 26 -0.97 -12.28 4.09
C SER A 26 -1.48 -11.30 3.04
N SER A 27 -2.01 -11.82 1.92
CA SER A 27 -2.67 -10.98 0.91
C SER A 27 -3.81 -10.16 1.50
N LYS A 28 -4.53 -10.72 2.48
CA LYS A 28 -5.56 -10.00 3.22
C LYS A 28 -4.98 -8.84 4.03
N ALA A 29 -3.90 -9.05 4.78
CA ALA A 29 -3.26 -7.98 5.55
C ALA A 29 -2.70 -6.86 4.64
N LEU A 30 -2.21 -7.20 3.45
CA LEU A 30 -1.79 -6.20 2.45
C LEU A 30 -2.98 -5.39 1.91
N LEU A 31 -4.10 -6.03 1.63
CA LEU A 31 -5.33 -5.35 1.18
C LEU A 31 -5.90 -4.44 2.26
N ASP A 32 -5.99 -4.94 3.49
CA ASP A 32 -6.49 -4.16 4.63
C ASP A 32 -5.58 -2.93 4.86
N ARG A 33 -4.25 -3.11 4.81
CA ARG A 33 -3.30 -1.99 4.92
C ARG A 33 -3.47 -0.96 3.80
N LYS A 34 -3.72 -1.39 2.55
CA LYS A 34 -3.99 -0.47 1.43
C LYS A 34 -5.26 0.35 1.68
N ALA A 35 -6.31 -0.28 2.19
CA ALA A 35 -7.56 0.39 2.52
C ALA A 35 -7.36 1.43 3.64
N GLU A 36 -6.68 1.07 4.71
CA GLU A 36 -6.36 2.00 5.81
C GLU A 36 -5.60 3.24 5.34
N TRP A 37 -4.62 3.06 4.45
CA TRP A 37 -3.91 4.19 3.84
C TRP A 37 -4.79 5.04 2.94
N HIS A 38 -5.70 4.41 2.18
CA HIS A 38 -6.64 5.12 1.32
C HIS A 38 -7.59 6.01 2.15
N GLU A 39 -8.14 5.46 3.23
CA GLU A 39 -8.98 6.20 4.18
C GLU A 39 -8.19 7.31 4.90
N ALA A 40 -6.93 7.05 5.25
CA ALA A 40 -6.04 8.04 5.85
C ALA A 40 -5.76 9.20 4.92
N ALA A 41 -5.43 8.92 3.66
CA ALA A 41 -5.23 9.96 2.66
C ALA A 41 -6.52 10.78 2.45
N ALA A 42 -7.69 10.12 2.40
CA ALA A 42 -8.97 10.79 2.16
C ALA A 42 -9.37 11.76 3.28
N ARG A 43 -9.01 11.48 4.53
CA ARG A 43 -9.33 12.34 5.68
C ARG A 43 -8.26 13.37 6.04
N THR A 44 -7.06 13.26 5.46
CA THR A 44 -5.94 14.15 5.78
C THR A 44 -6.01 15.41 4.91
N PRO A 45 -6.12 16.61 5.50
CA PRO A 45 -6.03 17.86 4.74
C PRO A 45 -4.71 17.99 3.98
N HIS A 46 -4.73 18.68 2.86
CA HIS A 46 -3.50 18.94 2.10
C HIS A 46 -2.48 19.70 2.94
N GLY A 47 -1.23 19.20 2.97
CA GLY A 47 -0.13 19.79 3.74
C GLY A 47 0.07 19.15 5.12
N GLU A 48 -0.87 18.33 5.58
CA GLU A 48 -0.75 17.61 6.84
C GLU A 48 -0.18 16.19 6.65
N PRO A 49 0.55 15.64 7.64
CA PRO A 49 1.03 14.27 7.60
C PRO A 49 -0.13 13.26 7.57
N ILE A 50 -0.02 12.22 6.72
CA ILE A 50 -0.98 11.12 6.71
C ILE A 50 -0.58 10.12 7.81
N GLU A 51 -1.42 10.01 8.83
CA GLU A 51 -1.24 9.04 9.92
C GLU A 51 -2.24 7.88 9.80
N LEU A 52 -1.78 6.66 10.09
CA LEU A 52 -2.69 5.53 10.29
C LEU A 52 -3.15 5.51 11.73
N ASN A 53 -4.45 5.37 11.95
CA ASN A 53 -4.97 5.17 13.30
C ASN A 53 -4.46 3.82 13.80
N ARG A 54 -3.59 3.87 14.82
CA ARG A 54 -3.08 2.68 15.48
C ARG A 54 -4.11 2.29 16.54
N ASN A 55 -4.89 1.23 16.27
CA ASN A 55 -5.69 0.59 17.31
C ASN A 55 -4.80 -0.36 18.13
#